data_AF-A0A956KLP4-F1
#
_entry.id   AF-A0A956KLP4-F1
#
_cell.length_a   1.000
_cell.length_b   1.000
_cell.length_c   1.000
_cell.angle_alpha   90.00
_cell.angle_beta   90.00
_cell.angle_gamma   90.00
#
_symmetry.space_group_name_H-M   'P 1'
#
loop_
_entity.id
_entity.type
_entity.pdbx_description
1 polymer ?
#
loop_
_entity_poly.entity_id
_entity_poly.type
_entity_poly.pdbx_seq_one_letter_code
_entity_poly.pdbx_strand_id
1 'polypeptide(L)'
;LAGSATQIAAAVTGVQQNAERNLANSDEMTREINELSARSQGIGELLELIRDISDRSDILALNGALEATRAGEVGRGFALVSGEMRRLAERVSGTVAKVRDLVADINVASVSTVMASAHGRDLAEDTTRAAREIADEIRRQSGETEQALAGVGEVAGLLEQIGQGTHQSRRIAEGLGLEAANLEQLLDHFDLDDQ
;
A
#
# COMPACT_ATOMS: atom_id res chain seq x y z
N LEU A 1 4.18 -24.48 -14.96
CA LEU A 1 4.91 -23.20 -15.10
C LEU A 1 3.98 -22.10 -15.60
N ALA A 2 3.35 -22.23 -16.77
CA ALA A 2 2.39 -21.23 -17.28
C ALA A 2 1.26 -20.88 -16.29
N GLY A 3 0.65 -21.86 -15.62
CA GLY A 3 -0.39 -21.61 -14.62
C GLY A 3 0.10 -20.83 -13.39
N SER A 4 1.34 -21.03 -12.97
CA SER A 4 1.94 -20.31 -11.83
C SER A 4 2.23 -18.85 -12.20
N ALA A 5 2.74 -18.58 -13.40
CA ALA A 5 2.97 -17.22 -13.88
C ALA A 5 1.67 -16.41 -13.93
N THR A 6 0.58 -17.00 -14.44
CA THR A 6 -0.75 -16.37 -14.46
C THR A 6 -1.27 -16.08 -13.06
N GLN A 7 -1.08 -17.00 -12.10
CA GLN A 7 -1.49 -16.78 -10.70
C GLN A 7 -0.71 -15.65 -10.04
N ILE A 8 0.60 -15.57 -10.24
CA ILE A 8 1.42 -14.49 -9.68
C ILE A 8 1.05 -13.16 -10.33
N ALA A 9 0.84 -13.11 -11.65
CA ALA A 9 0.39 -11.88 -12.34
C ALA A 9 -0.97 -11.38 -11.82
N ALA A 10 -1.91 -12.29 -11.54
CA ALA A 10 -3.19 -11.95 -10.93
C ALA A 10 -3.02 -11.40 -9.50
N ALA A 11 -2.17 -12.04 -8.69
CA ALA A 11 -1.87 -11.57 -7.34
C ALA A 11 -1.24 -10.17 -7.34
N VAL A 12 -0.29 -9.91 -8.27
CA VAL A 12 0.35 -8.60 -8.45
C VAL A 12 -0.66 -7.52 -8.84
N THR A 13 -1.59 -7.84 -9.74
CA THR A 13 -2.69 -6.93 -10.10
C THR A 13 -3.56 -6.60 -8.88
N GLY A 14 -3.85 -7.60 -8.04
CA GLY A 14 -4.58 -7.41 -6.79
C GLY A 14 -3.84 -6.49 -5.80
N VAL A 15 -2.51 -6.64 -5.69
CA VAL A 15 -1.66 -5.76 -4.87
C VAL A 15 -1.70 -4.33 -5.39
N GLN A 16 -1.61 -4.12 -6.70
CA GLN A 16 -1.70 -2.77 -7.30
C GLN A 16 -3.05 -2.12 -7.01
N GLN A 17 -4.16 -2.84 -7.19
CA GLN A 17 -5.50 -2.31 -6.88
C GLN A 17 -5.65 -1.94 -5.41
N ASN A 18 -5.08 -2.74 -4.51
CA ASN A 18 -5.11 -2.43 -3.08
C ASN A 18 -4.27 -1.19 -2.74
N ALA A 19 -3.11 -1.02 -3.38
CA ALA A 19 -2.29 0.17 -3.24
C ALA A 19 -3.01 1.42 -3.77
N GLU A 20 -3.66 1.35 -4.94
CA GLU A 20 -4.46 2.45 -5.51
C GLU A 20 -5.63 2.84 -4.60
N ARG A 21 -6.32 1.84 -4.02
CA ARG A 21 -7.37 2.10 -3.01
C ARG A 21 -6.82 2.77 -1.76
N ASN A 22 -5.62 2.37 -1.31
CA ASN A 22 -4.98 2.99 -0.16
C ASN A 22 -4.61 4.46 -0.42
N LEU A 23 -4.14 4.77 -1.63
CA LEU A 23 -3.91 6.16 -2.07
C LEU A 23 -5.20 6.97 -2.03
N ALA A 24 -6.28 6.46 -2.64
CA ALA A 24 -7.58 7.15 -2.64
C ALA A 24 -8.11 7.39 -1.22
N ASN A 25 -8.01 6.41 -0.34
CA ASN A 25 -8.40 6.55 1.07
C ASN A 25 -7.54 7.56 1.82
N SER A 26 -6.24 7.63 1.53
CA SER A 26 -5.33 8.60 2.15
C SER A 26 -5.64 10.03 1.71
N ASP A 27 -6.01 10.22 0.44
CA ASP A 27 -6.45 11.52 -0.09
C ASP A 27 -7.77 11.96 0.54
N GLU A 28 -8.74 11.05 0.67
CA GLU A 28 -10.02 11.31 1.32
C GLU A 28 -9.83 11.69 2.79
N MET A 29 -9.05 10.90 3.53
CA MET A 29 -8.70 11.17 4.93
C MET A 29 -8.05 12.54 5.10
N THR A 30 -7.14 12.92 4.21
CA THR A 30 -6.51 14.25 4.23
C THR A 30 -7.54 15.37 4.04
N ARG A 31 -8.52 15.20 3.15
CA ARG A 31 -9.61 16.19 2.97
C ARG A 31 -10.47 16.31 4.21
N GLU A 32 -10.91 15.19 4.79
CA GLU A 32 -11.74 15.18 5.99
C GLU A 32 -11.02 15.84 7.18
N ILE A 33 -9.71 15.60 7.35
CA ILE A 33 -8.93 16.23 8.41
C ILE A 33 -8.77 17.72 8.18
N ASN A 34 -8.57 18.17 6.94
CA ASN A 34 -8.52 19.60 6.64
C ASN A 34 -9.85 20.30 6.97
N GLU A 35 -10.98 19.63 6.68
CA GLU A 35 -12.29 20.14 7.06
C GLU A 35 -12.48 20.17 8.59
N LEU A 36 -12.04 19.12 9.30
CA LEU A 36 -12.04 19.08 10.75
C LEU A 36 -11.19 20.21 11.35
N SER A 37 -10.02 20.49 10.78
CA SER A 37 -9.14 21.57 11.22
C SER A 37 -9.81 22.94 11.05
N ALA A 38 -10.46 23.19 9.91
CA ALA A 38 -11.23 24.43 9.68
C ALA A 38 -12.39 24.58 10.68
N ARG A 39 -13.12 23.50 10.96
CA ARG A 39 -14.20 23.48 11.96
C ARG A 39 -13.67 23.75 13.37
N SER A 40 -12.56 23.14 13.75
CA SER A 40 -11.88 23.35 15.03
C SER A 40 -11.41 24.79 15.21
N GLN A 41 -10.91 25.42 14.15
CA GLN A 41 -10.55 26.84 14.17
C GLN A 41 -11.77 27.73 14.43
N GLY A 42 -12.90 27.45 13.76
CA GLY A 42 -14.16 28.16 14.02
C GLY A 42 -14.68 28.00 15.45
N ILE A 43 -14.50 26.82 16.06
CA ILE A 43 -14.78 26.61 17.49
C ILE A 43 -13.87 27.49 18.35
N GLY A 44 -12.59 27.59 18.01
CA GLY A 44 -11.63 28.47 18.72
C GLY A 44 -12.09 29.92 18.76
N GLU A 45 -12.55 30.47 17.63
CA GLU A 45 -13.09 31.83 17.54
C GLU A 45 -14.34 32.03 18.41
N LEU A 46 -15.25 31.04 18.41
CA LEU A 46 -16.43 31.07 19.28
C LEU A 46 -16.07 31.02 20.77
N LEU A 47 -15.05 30.25 21.14
CA LEU A 47 -14.58 30.16 22.52
C LEU A 47 -14.01 31.49 23.02
N GLU A 48 -13.28 32.22 22.19
CA GLU A 48 -12.80 33.57 22.53
C GLU A 48 -13.97 34.55 22.71
N LEU A 49 -15.00 34.50 21.85
CA LEU A 49 -16.20 35.30 22.04
C LEU A 49 -16.94 34.97 23.36
N ILE A 50 -17.04 33.69 23.72
CA ILE A 50 -17.67 33.28 24.99
C ILE A 50 -16.83 33.76 26.18
N ARG A 51 -15.50 33.70 26.09
CA ARG A 51 -14.61 34.25 27.12
C ARG A 51 -14.84 35.75 27.29
N ASP A 52 -14.87 36.52 26.20
CA ASP A 52 -15.15 37.95 26.23
C ASP A 52 -16.50 38.28 26.87
N ILE A 53 -17.54 37.49 26.58
CA ILE A 53 -18.86 37.65 27.21
C ILE A 53 -18.76 37.36 28.71
N SER A 54 -18.08 36.28 29.09
CA SER A 54 -17.88 35.89 30.47
C SER A 54 -17.15 36.97 31.27
N ASP A 55 -16.08 37.54 30.72
CA ASP A 55 -15.29 38.59 31.37
C ASP A 55 -16.10 39.88 31.52
N ARG A 56 -16.90 40.25 30.51
CA ARG A 56 -17.84 41.38 30.61
C ARG A 56 -18.92 41.13 31.65
N SER A 57 -19.45 39.91 31.73
CA SER A 57 -20.43 39.51 32.74
C SER A 57 -19.86 39.56 34.16
N ASP A 58 -18.59 39.19 34.34
CA ASP A 58 -17.89 39.31 35.63
C ASP A 58 -17.75 40.78 36.05
N ILE A 59 -17.34 41.66 35.12
CA ILE A 59 -17.26 43.11 35.36
C ILE A 59 -18.64 43.70 35.71
N LEU A 60 -19.69 43.28 34.99
CA LEU A 60 -21.08 43.69 35.28
C LEU A 60 -21.52 43.25 36.68
N ALA A 61 -21.19 42.02 37.07
CA ALA A 61 -21.47 41.49 38.40
C ALA A 61 -20.70 42.25 39.49
N LEU A 62 -19.44 42.60 39.25
CA LEU A 62 -18.64 43.42 40.16
C LEU A 62 -19.25 44.81 40.36
N ASN A 63 -19.69 45.46 39.28
CA ASN A 63 -20.38 46.75 39.35
C ASN A 63 -21.71 46.64 40.10
N GLY A 64 -22.46 45.55 39.88
CA GLY A 64 -23.70 45.28 40.63
C GLY A 64 -23.46 45.10 42.13
N ALA A 65 -22.38 44.41 42.52
CA ALA A 65 -22.01 44.25 43.92
C ALA A 65 -21.58 45.58 44.59
N LEU A 66 -20.87 46.44 43.84
CA LEU A 66 -20.51 47.78 44.31
C LEU A 66 -21.75 48.65 44.56
N GLU A 67 -22.70 48.65 43.62
CA GLU A 67 -23.92 49.46 43.73
C GLU A 67 -24.86 48.91 44.82
N ALA A 68 -24.90 47.59 45.00
CA ALA A 68 -25.59 46.96 46.13
C ALA A 68 -25.03 47.39 47.48
N THR A 69 -23.70 47.55 47.58
CA THR A 69 -23.03 48.05 48.78
C THR A 69 -23.41 49.52 49.05
N ARG A 70 -23.50 50.35 48.00
CA ARG A 70 -23.94 51.75 48.10
C ARG A 70 -25.40 51.89 48.54
N ALA A 71 -26.28 50.99 48.10
CA ALA A 71 -27.70 51.00 48.45
C ALA A 71 -27.99 50.50 49.88
N GLY A 72 -26.99 50.01 50.63
CA GLY A 72 -27.12 49.59 52.01
C GLY A 72 -28.10 48.41 52.20
N GLU A 73 -29.04 48.54 53.14
CA GLU A 73 -30.02 47.48 53.44
C GLU A 73 -30.92 47.11 52.24
N VAL A 74 -31.23 48.09 51.38
CA VAL A 74 -32.10 47.90 50.20
C VAL A 74 -31.38 47.11 49.10
N GLY A 75 -30.04 47.12 49.10
CA GLY A 75 -29.20 46.46 48.11
C GLY A 75 -28.94 44.96 48.36
N ARG A 76 -29.36 44.39 49.51
CA ARG A 76 -29.03 42.99 49.87
C ARG A 76 -29.42 41.95 48.82
N GLY A 77 -30.61 42.07 48.23
CA GLY A 77 -31.06 41.17 47.15
C GLY A 77 -30.20 41.30 45.89
N PHE A 78 -29.82 42.53 45.54
CA PHE A 78 -28.94 42.83 44.40
C PHE A 78 -27.51 42.30 44.61
N ALA A 79 -27.00 42.36 45.85
CA ALA A 79 -25.69 41.79 46.20
C ALA A 79 -25.66 40.27 46.00
N LEU A 80 -26.73 39.56 46.41
CA LEU A 80 -26.85 38.11 46.22
C LEU A 80 -26.84 37.73 44.73
N VAL A 81 -27.65 38.43 43.93
CA VAL A 81 -27.75 38.19 42.48
C VAL A 81 -26.42 38.49 41.79
N SER A 82 -25.74 39.56 42.17
CA SER A 82 -24.41 39.91 41.64
C SER A 82 -23.36 38.84 41.98
N GLY A 83 -23.36 38.33 43.21
CA GLY A 83 -22.46 37.24 43.60
C GLY A 83 -22.71 35.92 42.88
N GLU A 84 -23.96 35.63 42.50
CA GLU A 84 -24.30 34.46 41.69
C GLU A 84 -23.88 34.65 40.22
N MET A 85 -24.11 35.85 39.65
CA MET A 85 -23.67 36.17 38.28
C MET A 85 -22.15 36.07 38.13
N ARG A 86 -21.39 36.55 39.11
CA ARG A 86 -19.92 36.40 39.12
C ARG A 86 -19.48 34.93 39.17
N ARG A 87 -20.07 34.13 40.06
CA ARG A 87 -19.77 32.69 40.12
C ARG A 87 -20.13 31.96 38.82
N LEU A 88 -21.18 32.38 38.14
CA LEU A 88 -21.54 31.85 36.82
C LEU A 88 -20.50 32.24 35.76
N ALA A 89 -20.05 33.48 35.72
CA ALA A 89 -18.99 33.94 34.82
C ALA A 89 -17.67 33.17 35.06
N GLU A 90 -17.21 33.05 36.30
CA GLU A 90 -16.01 32.28 36.65
C GLU A 90 -16.13 30.80 36.18
N ARG A 91 -17.30 30.18 36.34
CA ARG A 91 -17.58 28.81 35.86
C ARG A 91 -17.57 28.70 34.34
N VAL A 92 -18.14 29.67 33.63
CA VAL A 92 -18.16 29.70 32.16
C VAL A 92 -16.73 29.82 31.65
N SER A 93 -15.94 30.77 32.16
CA SER A 93 -14.55 30.97 31.76
C SER A 93 -13.70 29.70 32.00
N GLY A 94 -13.88 29.03 33.14
CA GLY A 94 -13.23 27.74 33.43
C GLY A 94 -13.64 26.61 32.48
N THR A 95 -14.90 26.60 32.01
CA THR A 95 -15.38 25.62 31.02
C THR A 95 -14.79 25.90 29.65
N VAL A 96 -14.78 27.17 29.23
CA VAL A 96 -14.18 27.61 27.97
C VAL A 96 -12.72 27.21 27.88
N ALA A 97 -11.94 27.38 28.96
CA ALA A 97 -10.54 26.95 29.01
C ALA A 97 -10.39 25.44 28.73
N LYS A 98 -11.21 24.60 29.38
CA LYS A 98 -11.18 23.14 29.16
C LYS A 98 -11.55 22.75 27.72
N VAL A 99 -12.55 23.41 27.14
CA VAL A 99 -12.94 23.14 25.75
C VAL A 99 -11.84 23.58 24.79
N ARG A 100 -11.16 24.69 25.05
CA ARG A 100 -10.01 25.14 24.26
C ARG A 100 -8.89 24.10 24.27
N ASP A 101 -8.60 23.53 25.44
CA ASP A 101 -7.57 22.49 25.55
C ASP A 101 -7.97 21.23 24.76
N LEU A 102 -9.24 20.82 24.79
CA LEU A 102 -9.74 19.72 23.93
C LEU A 102 -9.61 20.03 22.43
N VAL A 103 -9.88 21.28 22.01
CA VAL A 103 -9.69 21.70 20.61
C VAL A 103 -8.21 21.64 20.21
N ALA A 104 -7.31 22.01 21.12
CA ALA A 104 -5.86 21.90 20.89
C ALA A 104 -5.45 20.43 20.71
N ASP A 105 -5.95 19.52 21.55
CA ASP A 105 -5.69 18.08 21.42
C ASP A 105 -6.21 17.51 20.09
N ILE A 106 -7.41 17.92 19.66
CA ILE A 106 -7.97 17.55 18.35
C ILE A 106 -7.06 18.02 17.21
N ASN A 107 -6.53 19.24 17.27
CA ASN A 107 -5.61 19.76 16.26
C ASN A 107 -4.30 18.97 16.20
N VAL A 108 -3.73 18.61 17.35
CA VAL A 108 -2.53 17.76 17.43
C VAL A 108 -2.79 16.38 16.82
N ALA A 109 -3.91 15.75 17.18
CA ALA A 109 -4.31 14.45 16.64
C ALA A 109 -4.55 14.53 15.12
N SER A 110 -5.13 15.63 14.64
CA SER A 110 -5.37 15.89 13.22
C SER A 110 -4.05 15.94 12.44
N VAL A 111 -3.07 16.71 12.91
CA VAL A 111 -1.73 16.79 12.30
C VAL A 111 -1.05 15.42 12.29
N SER A 112 -1.10 14.69 13.41
CA SER A 112 -0.54 13.33 13.48
C SER A 112 -1.18 12.39 12.46
N THR A 113 -2.48 12.52 12.23
CA THR A 113 -3.21 11.67 11.27
C THR A 113 -2.82 12.01 9.84
N VAL A 114 -2.68 13.30 9.48
CA VAL A 114 -2.17 13.71 8.15
C VAL A 114 -0.77 13.15 7.90
N MET A 115 0.12 13.18 8.90
CA MET A 115 1.46 12.61 8.77
C MET A 115 1.42 11.08 8.55
N ALA A 116 0.53 10.38 9.26
CA ALA A 116 0.33 8.95 9.05
C ALA A 116 -0.26 8.65 7.66
N SER A 117 -1.21 9.45 7.18
CA SER A 117 -1.75 9.34 5.81
C SER A 117 -0.68 9.57 4.75
N ALA A 118 0.19 10.58 4.94
CA ALA A 118 1.30 10.86 4.03
C ALA A 118 2.27 9.66 3.96
N HIS A 119 2.61 9.07 5.12
CA HIS A 119 3.44 7.87 5.14
C HIS A 119 2.76 6.66 4.47
N GLY A 120 1.46 6.47 4.69
CA GLY A 120 0.67 5.44 4.00
C GLY A 120 0.66 5.62 2.49
N ARG A 121 0.58 6.87 2.03
CA ARG A 121 0.66 7.25 0.61
C ARG A 121 1.99 6.83 -0.01
N ASP A 122 3.10 7.18 0.62
CA ASP A 122 4.45 6.81 0.15
C ASP A 122 4.63 5.29 0.08
N LEU A 123 4.15 4.57 1.11
CA LEU A 123 4.19 3.10 1.12
C LEU A 123 3.35 2.48 -0.01
N ALA A 124 2.19 3.06 -0.33
CA ALA A 124 1.34 2.60 -1.42
C ALA A 124 1.96 2.89 -2.80
N GLU A 125 2.65 4.02 -2.97
CA GLU A 125 3.43 4.32 -4.17
C GLU A 125 4.59 3.32 -4.36
N ASP A 126 5.34 3.05 -3.29
CA ASP A 126 6.43 2.06 -3.30
C ASP A 126 5.92 0.65 -3.61
N THR A 127 4.79 0.26 -3.02
CA THR A 127 4.12 -1.03 -3.28
C THR A 127 3.70 -1.13 -4.75
N THR A 128 3.17 -0.05 -5.31
CA THR A 128 2.77 0.02 -6.73
C THR A 128 3.97 -0.15 -7.65
N ARG A 129 5.10 0.51 -7.33
CA ARG A 129 6.35 0.38 -8.08
C ARG A 129 6.89 -1.06 -8.03
N ALA A 130 7.01 -1.64 -6.83
CA ALA A 130 7.49 -3.01 -6.67
C ALA A 130 6.58 -4.02 -7.40
N ALA A 131 5.27 -3.82 -7.35
CA ALA A 131 4.33 -4.67 -8.08
C ALA A 131 4.53 -4.57 -9.61
N ARG A 132 4.81 -3.39 -10.16
CA ARG A 132 5.15 -3.24 -11.59
C ARG A 132 6.42 -3.98 -11.96
N GLU A 133 7.48 -3.84 -11.15
CA GLU A 133 8.74 -4.56 -11.37
C GLU A 133 8.55 -6.08 -11.39
N ILE A 134 7.77 -6.61 -10.44
CA ILE A 134 7.43 -8.03 -10.40
C ILE A 134 6.64 -8.46 -11.64
N ALA A 135 5.65 -7.66 -12.09
CA ALA A 135 4.89 -7.97 -13.30
C ALA A 135 5.78 -8.04 -14.55
N ASP A 136 6.76 -7.15 -14.65
CA ASP A 136 7.71 -7.11 -15.76
C ASP A 136 8.64 -8.33 -15.76
N GLU A 137 9.13 -8.70 -14.58
CA GLU A 137 9.99 -9.88 -14.40
C GLU A 137 9.24 -11.19 -14.72
N ILE A 138 7.96 -11.31 -14.33
CA ILE A 138 7.13 -12.48 -14.67
C ILE A 138 6.95 -12.61 -16.19
N ARG A 139 6.73 -11.48 -16.88
CA ARG A 139 6.62 -11.48 -18.35
C ARG A 139 7.92 -11.94 -19.00
N ARG A 140 9.06 -11.45 -18.50
CA ARG A 140 10.40 -11.87 -18.97
C ARG A 140 10.62 -13.37 -18.77
N GLN A 141 10.38 -13.88 -17.56
CA GLN A 141 10.52 -15.31 -17.25
C GLN A 141 9.59 -16.21 -18.07
N SER A 142 8.38 -15.75 -18.35
CA SER A 142 7.43 -16.50 -19.18
C SER A 142 7.97 -16.67 -20.60
N GLY A 143 8.53 -15.60 -21.19
CA GLY A 143 9.19 -15.65 -22.50
C GLY A 143 10.43 -16.56 -22.51
N GLU A 144 11.28 -16.48 -21.49
CA GLU A 144 12.45 -17.38 -21.36
C GLU A 144 12.04 -18.84 -21.23
N THR A 145 10.95 -19.12 -20.52
CA THR A 145 10.42 -20.48 -20.37
C THR A 145 9.89 -21.02 -21.70
N GLU A 146 9.19 -20.20 -22.48
CA GLU A 146 8.72 -20.57 -23.82
C GLU A 146 9.90 -20.88 -24.77
N GLN A 147 10.95 -20.05 -24.75
CA GLN A 147 12.16 -20.30 -25.52
C GLN A 147 12.86 -21.59 -25.10
N ALA A 148 12.98 -21.86 -23.80
CA ALA A 148 13.56 -23.10 -23.29
C ALA A 148 12.75 -24.32 -23.74
N LEU A 149 11.42 -24.26 -23.70
CA LEU A 149 10.55 -25.33 -24.19
C LEU A 149 10.73 -25.59 -25.69
N ALA A 150 10.87 -24.54 -26.50
CA ALA A 150 11.16 -24.67 -27.92
C ALA A 150 12.52 -25.36 -28.16
N GLY A 151 13.56 -24.97 -27.42
CA GLY A 151 14.88 -25.59 -27.50
C GLY A 151 14.89 -27.06 -27.09
N VAL A 152 14.12 -27.44 -26.05
CA VAL A 152 13.91 -28.86 -25.69
C VAL A 152 13.25 -29.64 -26.83
N GLY A 153 12.28 -29.04 -27.52
CA GLY A 153 11.65 -29.63 -28.70
C GLY A 153 12.63 -29.87 -29.85
N GLU A 154 13.52 -28.90 -30.10
CA GLU A 154 14.58 -29.03 -31.12
C GLU A 154 15.56 -30.16 -30.78
N VAL A 155 16.02 -30.23 -29.53
CA VAL A 155 16.89 -31.32 -29.05
C VAL A 155 16.22 -32.69 -29.18
N ALA A 156 14.92 -32.78 -28.85
CA ALA A 156 14.17 -34.03 -29.02
C ALA A 156 14.12 -34.46 -30.50
N GLY A 157 13.91 -33.53 -31.42
CA GLY A 157 13.95 -33.81 -32.86
C GLY A 157 15.33 -34.26 -33.36
N LEU A 158 16.41 -33.63 -32.87
CA LEU A 158 17.78 -34.04 -33.18
C LEU A 158 18.09 -35.46 -32.65
N LEU A 159 17.62 -35.80 -31.45
CA LEU A 159 17.77 -37.14 -30.89
C LEU A 159 17.07 -38.21 -31.73
N GLU A 160 15.88 -37.91 -32.26
CA GLU A 160 15.18 -38.82 -33.17
C GLU A 160 15.97 -39.05 -34.46
N GLN A 161 16.53 -38.00 -35.06
CA GLN A 161 17.39 -38.10 -36.24
C GLN A 161 18.67 -38.91 -35.96
N ILE A 162 19.32 -38.70 -34.81
CA ILE A 162 20.49 -39.49 -34.38
C ILE A 162 20.10 -40.98 -34.23
N GLY A 163 18.94 -41.27 -33.65
CA GLY A 163 18.43 -42.64 -33.55
C GLY A 163 18.27 -43.30 -34.91
N GLN A 164 17.64 -42.61 -35.87
CA GLN A 164 17.51 -43.08 -37.25
C GLN A 164 18.86 -43.27 -37.93
N GLY A 165 19.78 -42.31 -37.77
CA GLY A 165 21.14 -42.40 -38.30
C GLY A 165 21.92 -43.58 -37.73
N THR A 166 21.76 -43.86 -36.43
CA THR A 166 22.37 -45.02 -35.76
C THR A 166 21.83 -46.33 -36.32
N HIS A 167 20.52 -46.45 -36.55
CA HIS A 167 19.92 -47.61 -37.22
C HIS A 167 20.44 -47.79 -38.66
N GLN A 168 20.61 -46.70 -39.40
CA GLN A 168 21.16 -46.74 -40.75
C GLN A 168 22.63 -47.19 -40.74
N SER A 169 23.47 -46.62 -39.86
CA SER A 169 24.87 -47.00 -39.70
C SER A 169 25.01 -48.48 -39.33
N ARG A 170 24.14 -49.00 -38.46
CA ARG A 170 24.11 -50.43 -38.13
C ARG A 170 23.85 -51.30 -39.36
N ARG A 171 22.84 -50.95 -40.17
CA ARG A 171 22.54 -51.69 -41.42
C ARG A 171 23.71 -51.65 -42.42
N ILE A 172 24.37 -50.50 -42.54
CA ILE A 172 25.56 -50.36 -43.40
C ILE A 172 26.69 -51.26 -42.89
N ALA A 173 26.95 -51.26 -41.57
CA ALA A 173 27.97 -52.11 -40.97
C ALA A 173 27.68 -53.61 -41.17
N GLU A 174 26.42 -54.03 -41.00
CA GLU A 174 25.98 -55.41 -41.29
C GLU A 174 26.19 -55.77 -42.77
N GLY A 175 25.84 -54.86 -43.70
CA GLY A 175 26.07 -55.06 -45.14
C GLY A 175 27.55 -55.16 -45.52
N LEU A 176 28.41 -54.29 -44.96
CA LEU A 176 29.85 -54.35 -45.17
C LEU A 176 30.45 -55.65 -44.63
N GLY A 177 29.96 -56.14 -43.48
CA GLY A 177 30.37 -57.43 -42.92
C GLY A 177 30.04 -58.61 -43.85
N LEU A 178 28.86 -58.60 -44.47
CA LEU A 178 28.47 -59.61 -45.46
C LEU A 178 29.34 -59.54 -46.72
N GLU A 179 29.61 -58.33 -47.21
CA GLU A 179 30.44 -58.13 -48.41
C GLU A 179 31.90 -58.59 -48.18
N ALA A 180 32.44 -58.30 -46.99
CA ALA A 180 33.77 -58.76 -46.59
C ALA A 180 33.83 -60.30 -46.54
N ALA A 181 32.82 -60.96 -45.98
CA ALA A 181 32.73 -62.43 -45.94
C ALA A 181 32.64 -63.04 -47.35
N ASN A 182 31.90 -62.40 -48.27
CA ASN A 182 31.81 -62.83 -49.66
C ASN A 182 33.16 -62.69 -50.38
N LEU A 183 33.88 -61.59 -50.16
CA LEU A 183 35.24 -61.39 -50.70
C LEU A 183 36.23 -62.42 -50.16
N GLU A 184 36.15 -62.76 -48.87
CA GLU A 184 36.98 -63.81 -48.25
C GLU A 184 36.72 -65.18 -48.89
N GLN A 185 35.45 -65.54 -49.10
CA GLN A 185 35.07 -66.76 -49.80
C GLN A 185 35.56 -66.78 -51.26
N LEU A 186 35.53 -65.64 -51.96
CA LEU A 186 36.03 -65.51 -53.32
C LEU A 186 37.54 -65.72 -53.37
N LEU A 187 38.29 -65.13 -52.43
CA LEU A 187 39.74 -65.29 -52.32
C LEU A 187 40.12 -66.74 -52.02
N ASP A 188 39.42 -67.41 -51.09
CA ASP A 188 39.65 -68.82 -50.76
C ASP A 188 39.40 -69.73 -51.98
N HIS A 189 38.44 -69.37 -52.84
CA HIS A 189 38.23 -70.06 -54.11
C HIS A 189 39.37 -69.86 -55.11
N PHE A 190 39.97 -68.67 -55.18
CA PHE A 190 41.10 -68.38 -56.08
C PHE A 190 42.45 -68.91 -55.57
N ASP A 191 42.66 -69.02 -54.25
CA ASP A 191 43.89 -69.57 -53.65
C ASP A 191 44.02 -71.09 -53.87
N LEU A 192 42.91 -71.78 -54.15
CA LEU A 192 42.88 -73.20 -54.50
C LEU A 192 43.32 -73.51 -55.95
N ASP A 193 43.43 -72.50 -56.82
CA ASP A 193 43.89 -72.67 -58.21
C ASP A 193 45.42 -72.50 -58.38
N ASP A 194 46.15 -72.10 -57.32
CA ASP A 194 47.61 -71.87 -57.32
C ASP A 194 48.43 -72.98 -56.61
N GLN A 195 47.82 -74.15 -56.32
CA GLN A 195 48.50 -75.40 -55.90
C GLN A 195 48.36 -76.53 -56.93
#